data_AF-A0A6J7IS25-F1
#
_entry.id   AF-A0A6J7IS25-F1
#
_cell.length_a   1.000
_cell.length_b   1.000
_cell.length_c   1.000
_cell.angle_alpha   90.00
_cell.angle_beta   90.00
_cell.angle_gamma   90.00
#
_symmetry.space_group_name_H-M   'P 1'
#
loop_
_entity.id
_entity.type
_entity.pdbx_description
1 polymer ?
#
loop_
_entity_poly.entity_id
_entity_poly.type
_entity_poly.pdbx_seq_one_letter_code
_entity_poly.pdbx_strand_id
1 'polypeptide(L)'
;MPFAAVFGVLTAVEMGYLAWLLVDPDAGFDTVPVWPVAVLAGLAVVCLVGAVLVVLGRWRGWLPLAVGSALSLLVVLAIAVLFGSLGAGDETWWAVVMAVGPIGALVLACRAPVRAWTSVRR
;
A
#
# COMPACT_ATOMS: atom_id res chain seq x y z
N MET A 1 10.96 -12.39 -8.79
CA MET A 1 10.10 -12.33 -7.59
C MET A 1 8.71 -11.76 -7.94
N PRO A 2 7.96 -12.43 -8.84
CA PRO A 2 6.75 -11.84 -9.44
C PRO A 2 5.66 -11.54 -8.40
N PHE A 3 5.47 -12.41 -7.42
CA PHE A 3 4.46 -12.22 -6.38
C PHE A 3 4.67 -10.95 -5.54
N ALA A 4 5.92 -10.61 -5.19
CA ALA A 4 6.20 -9.39 -4.42
C ALA A 4 5.79 -8.12 -5.20
N ALA A 5 5.98 -8.15 -6.53
CA ALA A 5 5.58 -7.07 -7.40
C ALA A 5 4.05 -7.01 -7.58
N VAL A 6 3.38 -8.16 -7.72
CA VAL A 6 1.91 -8.24 -7.81
C VAL A 6 1.27 -7.62 -6.56
N PHE A 7 1.72 -8.02 -5.37
CA PHE A 7 1.20 -7.43 -4.13
C PHE A 7 1.58 -5.96 -3.98
N GLY A 8 2.79 -5.55 -4.40
CA GLY A 8 3.18 -4.14 -4.41
C GLY A 8 2.30 -3.26 -5.33
N VAL A 9 1.92 -3.78 -6.49
CA VAL A 9 0.98 -3.12 -7.41
C VAL A 9 -0.43 -3.11 -6.82
N LEU A 10 -0.87 -4.21 -6.19
CA LEU A 10 -2.16 -4.27 -5.50
C LEU A 10 -2.24 -3.19 -4.41
N THR A 11 -1.24 -3.09 -3.54
CA THR A 11 -1.15 -2.02 -2.52
C THR A 11 -1.22 -0.62 -3.14
N ALA A 12 -0.56 -0.42 -4.28
CA ALA A 12 -0.59 0.86 -4.96
C ALA A 12 -1.98 1.19 -5.53
N VAL A 13 -2.68 0.19 -6.06
CA VAL A 13 -4.06 0.34 -6.52
C VAL A 13 -4.99 0.66 -5.35
N GLU A 14 -4.85 -0.01 -4.20
CA GLU A 14 -5.63 0.28 -3.00
C GLU A 14 -5.41 1.73 -2.51
N MET A 15 -4.16 2.18 -2.40
CA MET A 15 -3.86 3.55 -1.99
C MET A 15 -4.34 4.58 -3.04
N GLY A 16 -4.22 4.26 -4.33
CA GLY A 16 -4.75 5.08 -5.41
C GLY A 16 -6.28 5.16 -5.40
N TYR A 17 -6.96 4.06 -5.10
CA TYR A 17 -8.41 4.00 -4.95
C TYR A 17 -8.88 4.88 -3.79
N LEU A 18 -8.24 4.77 -2.61
CA LEU A 18 -8.54 5.64 -1.48
C LEU A 18 -8.29 7.12 -1.78
N ALA A 19 -7.20 7.43 -2.51
CA ALA A 19 -6.90 8.79 -2.93
C ALA A 19 -7.97 9.33 -3.90
N TRP A 20 -8.43 8.51 -4.83
CA TRP A 20 -9.49 8.85 -5.76
C TRP A 20 -10.82 9.10 -5.03
N LEU A 21 -11.16 8.26 -4.06
CA LEU A 21 -12.41 8.37 -3.28
C LEU A 21 -12.50 9.70 -2.51
N LEU A 22 -11.37 10.25 -2.08
CA LEU A 22 -11.31 11.57 -1.43
C LEU A 22 -11.49 12.76 -2.38
N VAL A 23 -11.31 12.56 -3.68
CA VAL A 23 -11.48 13.60 -4.72
C VAL A 23 -12.78 13.41 -5.49
N ASP A 24 -13.43 12.26 -5.34
CA ASP A 24 -14.71 11.95 -5.95
C ASP A 24 -15.79 12.91 -5.40
N PRO A 25 -16.38 13.78 -6.25
CA PRO A 25 -17.40 14.73 -5.81
C PRO A 25 -18.65 14.04 -5.23
N ASP A 26 -18.92 12.80 -5.63
CA ASP A 26 -20.09 12.05 -5.15
C ASP A 26 -19.83 11.38 -3.78
N ALA A 27 -18.59 11.39 -3.28
CA ALA A 27 -18.20 10.74 -2.03
C ALA A 27 -18.36 11.63 -0.79
N GLY A 28 -18.71 12.92 -0.95
CA GLY A 28 -19.01 13.82 0.15
C GLY A 28 -17.80 14.34 0.94
N PHE A 29 -16.60 14.27 0.34
CA PHE A 29 -15.34 14.70 0.98
C PHE A 29 -14.90 16.13 0.60
N ASP A 30 -15.79 16.96 0.05
CA ASP A 30 -15.48 18.33 -0.42
C ASP A 30 -14.85 19.26 0.63
N THR A 31 -15.04 18.94 1.92
CA THR A 31 -14.53 19.71 3.06
C THR A 31 -13.19 19.20 3.59
N VAL A 32 -12.71 18.05 3.11
CA VAL A 32 -11.45 17.44 3.56
C VAL A 32 -10.27 18.17 2.90
N PRO A 33 -9.22 18.54 3.67
CA PRO A 33 -8.00 19.12 3.10
C PRO A 33 -7.38 18.22 2.02
N VAL A 34 -6.62 18.78 1.08
CA VAL A 34 -6.00 18.02 -0.04
C VAL A 34 -4.81 17.15 0.40
N TRP A 35 -4.20 17.42 1.56
CA TRP A 35 -2.99 16.72 1.99
C TRP A 35 -3.12 15.18 2.14
N PRO A 36 -4.25 14.58 2.58
CA PRO A 36 -4.39 13.13 2.65
C PRO A 36 -4.35 12.48 1.25
N VAL A 37 -4.91 13.15 0.24
CA VAL A 37 -4.82 12.71 -1.17
C VAL A 37 -3.37 12.60 -1.60
N ALA A 38 -2.57 13.63 -1.31
CA ALA A 38 -1.15 13.65 -1.63
C ALA A 38 -0.36 12.54 -0.90
N VAL A 39 -0.71 12.26 0.37
CA VAL A 39 -0.09 11.17 1.15
C VAL A 39 -0.43 9.80 0.54
N LEU A 40 -1.70 9.53 0.25
CA LEU A 40 -2.15 8.27 -0.33
C LEU A 40 -1.57 8.06 -1.73
N ALA A 41 -1.60 9.07 -2.59
CA ALA A 41 -0.98 9.02 -3.91
C ALA A 41 0.55 8.81 -3.81
N GLY A 42 1.20 9.49 -2.86
CA GLY A 42 2.63 9.29 -2.59
C GLY A 42 2.96 7.85 -2.19
N LEU A 43 2.16 7.26 -1.29
CA LEU A 43 2.30 5.85 -0.89
C LEU A 43 2.09 4.89 -2.08
N ALA A 44 1.10 5.16 -2.95
CA ALA A 44 0.88 4.39 -4.15
C ALA A 44 2.12 4.41 -5.07
N VAL A 45 2.68 5.58 -5.31
CA VAL A 45 3.90 5.74 -6.12
C VAL A 45 5.09 5.02 -5.49
N VAL A 46 5.30 5.13 -4.18
CA VAL A 46 6.40 4.43 -3.48
C VAL A 46 6.26 2.92 -3.62
N CYS A 47 5.05 2.37 -3.48
CA CYS A 47 4.80 0.94 -3.65
C CYS A 47 5.06 0.49 -5.09
N LEU A 48 4.62 1.26 -6.10
CA LEU A 48 4.91 0.97 -7.51
C LEU A 48 6.40 1.00 -7.81
N VAL A 49 7.11 2.03 -7.35
CA VAL A 49 8.56 2.14 -7.52
C VAL A 49 9.27 0.95 -6.87
N GLY A 50 8.87 0.60 -5.64
CA GLY A 50 9.39 -0.58 -4.96
C GLY A 50 9.15 -1.88 -5.72
N ALA A 51 7.94 -2.08 -6.24
CA ALA A 51 7.60 -3.24 -7.06
C ALA A 51 8.48 -3.32 -8.31
N VAL A 52 8.63 -2.21 -9.05
CA VAL A 52 9.48 -2.12 -10.25
C VAL A 52 10.95 -2.42 -9.90
N LEU A 53 11.48 -1.82 -8.83
CA LEU A 53 12.87 -2.05 -8.41
C LEU A 53 13.13 -3.51 -8.01
N VAL A 54 12.16 -4.17 -7.37
CA VAL A 54 12.23 -5.60 -7.03
C VAL A 54 12.21 -6.49 -8.28
N VAL A 55 11.36 -6.17 -9.27
CA VAL A 55 11.34 -6.87 -10.57
C VAL A 55 12.68 -6.73 -11.27
N LEU A 56 13.24 -5.52 -11.30
CA LEU A 56 14.53 -5.23 -11.92
C LEU A 56 15.74 -5.75 -11.12
N GLY A 57 15.53 -6.33 -9.93
CA GLY A 57 16.62 -6.83 -9.08
C GLY A 57 17.59 -5.75 -8.62
N ARG A 58 17.14 -4.49 -8.54
CA ARG A 58 18.00 -3.35 -8.19
C ARG A 58 18.43 -3.42 -6.72
N TRP A 59 19.67 -2.98 -6.45
CA TRP A 59 20.20 -2.90 -5.07
C TRP A 59 19.21 -2.16 -4.17
N ARG A 60 18.82 -2.78 -3.05
CA ARG A 60 17.90 -2.21 -2.05
C ARG A 60 16.47 -1.94 -2.56
N GLY A 61 16.05 -2.48 -3.70
CA GLY A 61 14.68 -2.34 -4.21
C GLY A 61 13.59 -2.82 -3.25
N TRP A 62 13.92 -3.72 -2.33
CA TRP A 62 13.04 -4.20 -1.27
C TRP A 62 12.67 -3.14 -0.21
N LEU A 63 13.52 -2.13 0.02
CA LEU A 63 13.30 -1.09 1.04
C LEU A 63 12.07 -0.21 0.77
N PRO A 64 11.96 0.45 -0.41
CA PRO A 64 10.79 1.27 -0.71
C PRO A 64 9.50 0.44 -0.71
N LEU A 65 9.55 -0.81 -1.18
CA LEU A 65 8.40 -1.70 -1.13
C LEU A 65 7.99 -2.03 0.32
N ALA A 66 8.95 -2.37 1.19
CA ALA A 66 8.67 -2.66 2.58
C ALA A 66 8.12 -1.43 3.34
N VAL A 67 8.76 -0.27 3.18
CA VAL A 67 8.34 0.97 3.85
C VAL A 67 6.97 1.42 3.34
N GLY A 68 6.77 1.45 2.03
CA GLY A 68 5.49 1.83 1.42
C GLY A 68 4.36 0.89 1.87
N SER A 69 4.61 -0.42 1.88
CA SER A 69 3.61 -1.41 2.30
C SER A 69 3.30 -1.35 3.79
N ALA A 70 4.32 -1.11 4.64
CA ALA A 70 4.11 -0.95 6.08
C ALA A 70 3.27 0.30 6.39
N LEU A 71 3.57 1.42 5.76
CA LEU A 71 2.78 2.65 5.94
C LEU A 71 1.37 2.50 5.40
N SER A 72 1.21 1.87 4.23
CA SER A 72 -0.11 1.57 3.65
C SER A 72 -0.94 0.66 4.56
N LEU A 73 -0.31 -0.35 5.20
CA LEU A 73 -0.97 -1.20 6.18
C LEU A 73 -1.50 -0.41 7.37
N LEU A 74 -0.70 0.52 7.91
CA LEU A 74 -1.12 1.36 9.04
C LEU A 74 -2.33 2.23 8.67
N VAL A 75 -2.34 2.79 7.46
CA VAL A 75 -3.46 3.58 6.94
C VAL A 75 -4.73 2.73 6.87
N VAL A 76 -4.66 1.55 6.26
CA VAL A 76 -5.83 0.66 6.11
C VAL A 76 -6.34 0.19 7.47
N LEU A 77 -5.45 -0.13 8.40
CA LEU A 77 -5.85 -0.51 9.76
C LEU A 77 -6.50 0.65 10.51
N ALA A 78 -5.99 1.87 10.36
CA ALA A 78 -6.62 3.05 10.95
C ALA A 78 -8.04 3.27 10.40
N ILE A 79 -8.24 3.07 9.09
CA ILE A 79 -9.57 3.13 8.45
C ILE A 79 -10.49 2.02 8.98
N ALA A 80 -9.99 0.79 9.09
CA ALA A 80 -10.77 -0.33 9.63
C ALA A 80 -11.20 -0.08 11.09
N VAL A 81 -10.31 0.47 11.92
CA VAL A 81 -10.64 0.86 13.30
C VAL A 81 -11.67 1.98 13.31
N LEU A 82 -11.54 2.98 12.44
CA LEU A 82 -12.49 4.07 12.33
C LEU A 82 -13.89 3.55 11.95
N PHE A 83 -14.02 2.79 10.87
CA PHE A 83 -15.32 2.23 10.47
C PHE A 83 -15.89 1.27 11.51
N GLY A 84 -15.05 0.46 12.13
CA GLY A 84 -15.48 -0.44 13.21
C GLY A 84 -16.01 0.33 14.42
N SER A 85 -15.37 1.46 14.76
CA SER A 85 -15.81 2.34 15.85
C SER A 85 -17.13 3.07 15.55
N LEU A 86 -17.42 3.29 14.26
CA LEU A 86 -18.65 3.92 13.78
C LEU A 86 -19.80 2.91 13.58
N GLY A 87 -19.56 1.61 13.78
CA GLY A 87 -20.55 0.56 13.57
C GLY A 87 -20.84 0.25 12.09
N ALA A 88 -19.98 0.71 11.18
CA ALA A 88 -20.08 0.49 9.74
C ALA A 88 -19.56 -0.92 9.37
N GLY A 89 -20.38 -1.94 9.62
CA GLY A 89 -19.97 -3.35 9.61
C GLY A 89 -19.41 -3.82 8.26
N ASP A 90 -20.09 -3.51 7.16
CA ASP A 90 -19.69 -3.95 5.83
C ASP A 90 -18.41 -3.22 5.36
N GLU A 91 -18.34 -1.91 5.59
CA GLU A 91 -17.19 -1.06 5.26
C GLU A 91 -15.94 -1.45 6.06
N THR A 92 -16.14 -1.85 7.32
CA THR A 92 -15.05 -2.37 8.16
C THR A 92 -14.45 -3.62 7.56
N TRP A 93 -15.29 -4.56 7.11
CA TRP A 93 -14.79 -5.80 6.51
C TRP A 93 -14.08 -5.56 5.18
N TRP A 94 -14.58 -4.62 4.37
CA TRP A 94 -13.88 -4.17 3.17
C TRP A 94 -12.50 -3.57 3.47
N ALA A 95 -12.40 -2.73 4.50
CA ALA A 95 -11.11 -2.21 4.94
C ALA A 95 -10.15 -3.33 5.40
N VAL A 96 -10.66 -4.34 6.11
CA VAL A 96 -9.86 -5.52 6.50
C VAL A 96 -9.37 -6.30 5.27
N VAL A 97 -10.21 -6.48 4.25
CA VAL A 97 -9.83 -7.15 3.00
C VAL A 97 -8.75 -6.34 2.25
N MET A 98 -8.83 -5.01 2.25
CA MET A 98 -7.78 -4.15 1.67
C MET A 98 -6.42 -4.26 2.41
N ALA A 99 -6.33 -4.90 3.57
CA ALA A 99 -5.04 -5.14 4.20
C ALA A 99 -4.23 -6.24 3.48
N VAL A 100 -4.87 -7.06 2.64
CA VAL A 100 -4.24 -8.20 1.96
C VAL A 100 -3.10 -7.74 1.03
N GLY A 101 -3.28 -6.66 0.27
CA GLY A 101 -2.24 -6.03 -0.55
C GLY A 101 -0.97 -5.72 0.25
N PRO A 102 -1.03 -4.80 1.22
CA PRO A 102 0.13 -4.36 1.98
C PRO A 102 0.72 -5.46 2.84
N ILE A 103 -0.08 -6.38 3.42
CA ILE A 103 0.46 -7.53 4.16
C ILE A 103 1.28 -8.43 3.23
N GLY A 104 0.72 -8.80 2.07
CA GLY A 104 1.41 -9.66 1.10
C GLY A 104 2.70 -9.02 0.60
N ALA A 105 2.65 -7.73 0.28
CA ALA A 105 3.81 -6.97 -0.19
C ALA A 105 4.89 -6.87 0.90
N LEU A 106 4.52 -6.55 2.14
CA LEU A 106 5.43 -6.41 3.27
C LEU A 106 6.11 -7.74 3.62
N VAL A 107 5.32 -8.81 3.75
CA VAL A 107 5.85 -10.15 4.06
C VAL A 107 6.86 -10.56 3.01
N LEU A 108 6.53 -10.41 1.73
CA LEU A 108 7.41 -10.80 0.63
C LEU A 108 8.65 -9.91 0.55
N ALA A 109 8.53 -8.59 0.73
CA ALA A 109 9.67 -7.67 0.74
C ALA A 109 10.66 -7.98 1.86
N CYS A 110 10.18 -8.39 3.04
CA CYS A 110 11.01 -8.75 4.19
C CYS A 110 11.67 -10.13 4.08
N ARG A 111 11.18 -11.02 3.20
CA ARG A 111 11.73 -12.38 3.10
C ARG A 111 13.16 -12.38 2.56
N ALA A 112 13.98 -13.28 3.12
CA ALA A 112 15.37 -13.48 2.73
C ALA A 112 15.61 -13.67 1.22
N PRO A 113 14.76 -14.38 0.44
CA PRO A 113 14.96 -14.53 -1.00
C PRO A 113 14.83 -13.20 -1.76
N VAL A 114 13.87 -12.35 -1.41
CA VAL A 114 13.68 -11.04 -2.06
C VAL A 114 14.81 -10.10 -1.67
N ARG A 115 15.22 -10.12 -0.40
CA ARG A 115 16.39 -9.36 0.07
C ARG A 115 17.67 -9.80 -0.60
N ALA A 116 17.89 -11.11 -0.77
CA ALA A 116 19.04 -11.67 -1.46
C ALA A 116 19.06 -11.31 -2.95
N TRP A 117 17.89 -11.36 -3.60
CA TRP A 117 17.72 -10.98 -5.01
C TRP A 117 18.04 -9.49 -5.25
N THR A 118 17.67 -8.63 -4.31
CA THR A 118 17.91 -7.18 -4.35
C THR A 118 19.15 -6.76 -3.57
N SER A 119 19.91 -7.71 -3.02
CA SER A 119 21.24 -7.50 -2.45
C SER A 119 22.25 -8.09 -3.42
N VAL A 120 22.65 -7.31 -4.42
CA VAL A 120 23.83 -7.58 -5.26
C VAL A 120 24.98 -8.10 -4.39
N ARG A 121 25.34 -9.37 -4.60
CA ARG A 121 26.71 -9.85 -4.39
C ARG A 121 27.61 -8.96 -5.22
N ARG A 122 28.43 -8.13 -4.55
CA ARG A 122 29.68 -7.67 -5.16
C ARG A 122 30.62 -8.86 -5.26
#